data_AF-A0A2U1KXG6-F1
#
_entry.id   AF-A0A2U1KXG6-F1
#
_cell.length_a   1.000
_cell.length_b   1.000
_cell.length_c   1.000
_cell.angle_alpha   90.00
_cell.angle_beta   90.00
_cell.angle_gamma   90.00
#
_symmetry.space_group_name_H-M   'P 1'
#
loop_
_entity.id
_entity.type
_entity.pdbx_description
1 polymer ?
#
loop_
_entity_poly.entity_id
_entity_poly.type
_entity_poly.pdbx_seq_one_letter_code
_entity_poly.pdbx_strand_id
1 'polypeptide(L)'
;MSASTKPLSHLFFGEILDVDNHIRKWRSKPTYKIMASKMKQKCDDYWGKLEKINDFMYFAVLLDPTKKCHLLAHGFRKIVSYGITKEKTMSNKELESKIEDMIEEVKTKMGELFDTYKERFDFLTSNLGMGEHKESEDTSPNHGDNDFLNDYYNVDATSSYETETELDRYLKEPKVELRKGQSLDIL
;
A
#
# COMPACT_ATOMS: atom_id res chain seq x y z
N MET A 1 -0.87 8.35 -23.36
CA MET A 1 -1.47 8.51 -22.03
C MET A 1 -0.37 8.80 -21.04
N SER A 2 -0.39 9.95 -20.40
CA SER A 2 0.60 10.31 -19.37
C SER A 2 0.29 9.51 -18.11
N ALA A 3 1.31 8.92 -17.48
CA ALA A 3 1.19 8.22 -16.20
C ALA A 3 0.80 9.15 -15.03
N SER A 4 0.72 10.46 -15.28
CA SER A 4 0.48 11.51 -14.28
C SER A 4 -0.97 11.63 -13.79
N THR A 5 -1.96 11.01 -14.46
CA THR A 5 -3.38 11.26 -14.16
C THR A 5 -4.03 10.20 -13.26
N LYS A 6 -3.31 9.14 -12.89
CA LYS A 6 -3.81 8.09 -11.98
C LYS A 6 -2.69 7.64 -11.04
N PRO A 7 -2.94 7.42 -9.74
CA PRO A 7 -1.91 6.94 -8.83
C PRO A 7 -1.48 5.51 -9.18
N LEU A 8 -0.20 5.32 -9.51
CA LEU A 8 0.37 4.01 -9.89
C LEU A 8 1.23 3.36 -8.80
N SER A 9 1.40 4.01 -7.65
CA SER A 9 2.26 3.53 -6.55
C SER A 9 1.89 2.14 -6.06
N HIS A 10 0.59 1.82 -6.05
CA HIS A 10 0.07 0.52 -5.63
C HIS A 10 0.47 -0.66 -6.54
N LEU A 11 0.93 -0.41 -7.76
CA LEU A 11 1.41 -1.44 -8.69
C LEU A 11 2.86 -1.81 -8.44
N PHE A 12 3.64 -0.86 -7.93
CA PHE A 12 5.10 -0.92 -7.87
C PHE A 12 5.64 -2.18 -7.19
N PHE A 13 5.08 -2.53 -6.03
CA PHE A 13 5.53 -3.72 -5.29
C PHE A 13 5.34 -5.01 -6.09
N GLY A 14 4.19 -5.15 -6.77
CA GLY A 14 3.91 -6.29 -7.64
C GLY A 14 4.86 -6.35 -8.83
N GLU A 15 5.14 -5.21 -9.44
CA GLU A 15 6.06 -5.11 -10.59
C GLU A 15 7.50 -5.48 -10.22
N ILE A 16 8.01 -5.04 -9.06
CA ILE A 16 9.34 -5.44 -8.58
C ILE A 16 9.43 -6.95 -8.41
N LEU A 17 8.42 -7.56 -7.79
CA LEU A 17 8.38 -9.01 -7.58
C LEU A 17 8.36 -9.76 -8.91
N ASP A 18 7.65 -9.24 -9.91
CA ASP A 18 7.61 -9.85 -11.22
C ASP A 18 8.94 -9.69 -11.97
N VAL A 19 9.62 -8.55 -11.84
CA VAL A 19 10.98 -8.37 -12.36
C VAL A 19 11.94 -9.37 -11.73
N ASP A 20 11.93 -9.54 -10.40
CA ASP A 20 12.77 -10.53 -9.71
C ASP A 20 12.49 -11.96 -10.19
N ASN A 21 11.21 -12.31 -10.36
CA ASN A 21 10.77 -13.59 -10.91
C ASN A 21 11.31 -13.83 -12.33
N HIS A 22 11.23 -12.84 -13.21
CA HIS A 22 11.75 -12.94 -14.57
C HIS A 22 13.27 -13.08 -14.60
N ILE A 23 14.00 -12.30 -13.80
CA ILE A 23 15.45 -12.40 -13.69
C ILE A 23 15.88 -13.80 -13.23
N ARG A 24 15.20 -14.39 -12.24
CA ARG A 24 15.47 -15.77 -11.77
C ARG A 24 15.22 -16.80 -12.87
N LYS A 25 14.13 -16.66 -13.64
CA LYS A 25 13.84 -17.52 -14.80
C LYS A 25 14.90 -17.39 -15.91
N TRP A 26 15.46 -16.20 -16.13
CA TRP A 26 16.54 -16.03 -17.09
C TRP A 26 17.86 -16.57 -16.60
N ARG A 27 18.12 -16.51 -15.29
CA ARG A 27 19.35 -17.05 -14.67
C ARG A 27 19.48 -18.57 -14.83
N SER A 28 18.35 -19.29 -14.99
CA SER A 28 18.39 -20.74 -15.26
C SER A 28 18.77 -21.08 -16.71
N LYS A 29 18.71 -20.11 -17.63
CA LYS A 29 19.10 -20.29 -19.03
C LYS A 29 20.59 -19.96 -19.22
N PRO A 30 21.43 -20.89 -19.74
CA PRO A 30 22.86 -20.66 -19.90
C PRO A 30 23.21 -19.38 -20.67
N THR A 31 22.48 -19.09 -21.75
CA THR A 31 22.68 -17.90 -22.61
C THR A 31 22.56 -16.58 -21.86
N TYR A 32 21.69 -16.51 -20.84
CA TYR A 32 21.41 -15.27 -20.11
C TYR A 32 22.03 -15.24 -18.72
N LYS A 33 22.69 -16.31 -18.28
CA LYS A 33 23.16 -16.49 -16.89
C LYS A 33 24.01 -15.31 -16.40
N ILE A 34 24.96 -14.84 -17.20
CA ILE A 34 25.87 -13.74 -16.82
C ILE A 34 25.08 -12.42 -16.68
N MET A 35 24.24 -12.09 -17.67
CA MET A 35 23.42 -10.88 -17.67
C MET A 35 22.41 -10.89 -16.51
N ALA A 36 21.66 -11.99 -16.37
CA ALA A 36 20.67 -12.15 -15.32
C ALA A 36 21.29 -12.09 -13.92
N SER A 37 22.51 -12.62 -13.74
CA SER A 37 23.22 -12.52 -12.45
C SER A 37 23.57 -11.06 -12.11
N LYS A 38 24.04 -10.28 -13.08
CA LYS A 38 24.31 -8.84 -12.87
C LYS A 38 23.04 -8.05 -12.57
N MET A 39 21.94 -8.34 -13.28
CA MET A 39 20.64 -7.71 -13.01
C MET A 39 20.10 -8.09 -11.64
N LYS A 40 20.26 -9.36 -11.24
CA LYS A 40 19.85 -9.84 -9.93
C LYS A 40 20.59 -9.11 -8.82
N GLN A 41 21.90 -8.95 -8.97
CA GLN A 41 22.73 -8.20 -8.01
C GLN A 41 22.19 -6.78 -7.82
N LYS A 42 21.94 -6.05 -8.91
CA LYS A 42 21.32 -4.71 -8.80
C LYS A 42 19.96 -4.76 -8.10
N CYS A 43 19.11 -5.72 -8.47
CA CYS A 43 17.81 -5.89 -7.82
C CYS A 43 17.95 -6.15 -6.31
N ASP A 44 18.95 -6.93 -5.88
CA ASP A 44 19.21 -7.21 -4.47
C ASP A 44 19.78 -6.01 -3.71
N ASP A 45 20.58 -5.19 -4.39
CA ASP A 45 21.17 -3.97 -3.82
C ASP A 45 20.09 -2.94 -3.45
N TYR A 46 19.03 -2.82 -4.26
CA TYR A 46 17.93 -1.89 -4.02
C TYR A 46 16.74 -2.52 -3.26
N TRP A 47 16.35 -3.74 -3.61
CA TRP A 47 15.06 -4.33 -3.20
C TRP A 47 15.18 -5.73 -2.55
N GLY A 48 16.40 -6.27 -2.41
CA GLY A 48 16.61 -7.65 -1.94
C GLY A 48 16.43 -7.88 -0.45
N LYS A 49 16.32 -6.80 0.34
CA LYS A 49 16.03 -6.84 1.78
C LYS A 49 14.76 -6.05 2.06
N LEU A 50 13.90 -6.58 2.92
CA LEU A 50 12.66 -5.93 3.33
C LEU A 50 12.93 -4.55 3.93
N GLU A 51 13.98 -4.44 4.75
CA GLU A 51 14.48 -3.21 5.37
C GLU A 51 14.93 -2.13 4.37
N LYS A 52 15.17 -2.51 3.10
CA LYS A 52 15.59 -1.55 2.05
C LYS A 52 14.41 -1.02 1.23
N ILE A 53 13.27 -1.70 1.26
CA ILE A 53 12.09 -1.24 0.54
C ILE A 53 11.43 -0.16 1.39
N ASN A 54 11.08 0.96 0.77
CA ASN A 54 10.38 2.04 1.44
C ASN A 54 8.98 1.57 1.90
N ASP A 55 8.63 1.79 3.17
CA ASP A 55 7.35 1.41 3.76
C ASP A 55 6.13 1.95 2.99
N PHE A 56 6.25 3.13 2.37
CA PHE A 56 5.20 3.71 1.51
C PHE A 56 4.79 2.79 0.34
N MET A 57 5.70 1.93 -0.12
CA MET A 57 5.38 0.95 -1.18
C MET A 57 4.45 -0.15 -0.66
N TYR A 58 4.58 -0.51 0.62
CA TYR A 58 3.66 -1.45 1.26
C TYR A 58 2.33 -0.78 1.58
N PHE A 59 2.36 0.47 2.06
CA PHE A 59 1.14 1.23 2.35
C PHE A 59 0.28 1.43 1.10
N ALA A 60 0.89 1.76 -0.04
CA ALA A 60 0.17 1.91 -1.29
C ALA A 60 -0.57 0.62 -1.72
N VAL A 61 0.02 -0.56 -1.46
CA VAL A 61 -0.64 -1.85 -1.72
C VAL A 61 -1.72 -2.14 -0.70
N LEU A 62 -1.48 -1.80 0.58
CA LEU A 62 -2.42 -2.03 1.67
C LEU A 62 -3.70 -1.20 1.49
N LEU A 63 -3.53 0.04 1.04
CA LEU A 63 -4.61 0.98 0.70
C LEU A 63 -5.30 0.65 -0.63
N ASP A 64 -4.75 -0.23 -1.45
CA ASP A 64 -5.44 -0.66 -2.67
C ASP A 64 -6.54 -1.68 -2.32
N PRO A 65 -7.83 -1.34 -2.54
CA PRO A 65 -8.95 -2.20 -2.16
C PRO A 65 -8.97 -3.53 -2.93
N THR A 66 -8.31 -3.63 -4.09
CA THR A 66 -8.23 -4.85 -4.91
C THR A 66 -7.14 -5.82 -4.45
N LYS A 67 -6.15 -5.32 -3.71
CA LYS A 67 -4.94 -6.08 -3.31
C LYS A 67 -4.92 -6.31 -1.81
N LYS A 68 -4.99 -5.23 -1.01
CA LYS A 68 -4.85 -5.22 0.46
C LYS A 68 -3.67 -6.10 0.91
N CYS A 69 -3.82 -6.78 2.06
CA CYS A 69 -2.80 -7.67 2.63
C CYS A 69 -2.44 -8.88 1.75
N HIS A 70 -3.30 -9.28 0.79
CA HIS A 70 -3.10 -10.50 0.02
C HIS A 70 -1.86 -10.42 -0.89
N LEU A 71 -1.65 -9.28 -1.54
CA LEU A 71 -0.47 -9.09 -2.38
C LEU A 71 0.81 -9.02 -1.53
N LEU A 72 0.76 -8.35 -0.38
CA LEU A 72 1.86 -8.32 0.58
C LEU A 72 2.23 -9.73 1.04
N ALA A 73 1.24 -10.53 1.47
CA ALA A 73 1.45 -11.91 1.87
C ALA A 73 2.09 -12.76 0.76
N HIS A 74 1.58 -12.63 -0.47
CA HIS A 74 2.15 -13.34 -1.62
C HIS A 74 3.59 -12.90 -1.91
N GLY A 75 3.88 -11.60 -1.86
CA GLY A 75 5.20 -11.03 -2.08
C GLY A 75 6.21 -11.45 -1.01
N PHE A 76 5.84 -11.33 0.26
CA PHE A 76 6.65 -11.76 1.40
C PHE A 76 6.95 -13.25 1.35
N ARG A 77 5.95 -14.08 1.01
CA ARG A 77 6.18 -15.52 0.78
C ARG A 77 7.25 -15.76 -0.26
N LYS A 78 7.21 -15.05 -1.39
CA LYS A 78 8.25 -15.17 -2.44
C LYS A 78 9.62 -14.74 -1.92
N ILE A 79 9.72 -13.58 -1.29
CA ILE A 79 10.98 -13.04 -0.75
C ILE A 79 11.61 -14.02 0.25
N VAL A 80 10.84 -14.48 1.23
CA VAL A 80 11.33 -15.44 2.22
C VAL A 80 11.70 -16.76 1.57
N SER A 81 10.84 -17.30 0.69
CA SER A 81 11.09 -18.58 -0.01
C SER A 81 12.36 -18.55 -0.86
N TYR A 82 12.68 -17.40 -1.47
CA TYR A 82 13.91 -17.23 -2.24
C TYR A 82 15.18 -17.18 -1.38
N GLY A 83 15.04 -16.85 -0.09
CA GLY A 83 16.11 -16.90 0.89
C GLY A 83 16.27 -18.27 1.57
N ILE A 84 15.31 -19.19 1.39
CA ILE A 84 15.41 -20.56 1.92
C ILE A 84 16.44 -21.33 1.09
N THR A 85 17.44 -21.88 1.77
CA THR A 85 18.48 -22.74 1.18
C THR A 85 18.45 -24.12 1.84
N LYS A 86 19.19 -25.08 1.29
CA LYS A 86 19.31 -26.42 1.89
C LYS A 86 19.91 -26.41 3.30
N GLU A 87 20.67 -25.38 3.64
CA GLU A 87 21.30 -25.18 4.96
C GLU A 87 20.41 -24.41 5.93
N LYS A 88 19.43 -23.66 5.42
CA LYS A 88 18.46 -22.88 6.18
C LYS A 88 17.05 -23.30 5.78
N THR A 89 16.69 -24.52 6.15
CA THR A 89 15.34 -25.04 5.96
C THR A 89 14.38 -24.40 6.96
N MET A 90 13.17 -24.12 6.50
CA MET A 90 12.09 -23.54 7.30
C MET A 90 10.84 -24.35 6.99
N SER A 91 10.12 -24.78 8.02
CA SER A 91 8.84 -25.47 7.83
C SER A 91 7.78 -24.51 7.26
N ASN A 92 6.75 -25.04 6.60
CA ASN A 92 5.65 -24.21 6.10
C ASN A 92 4.97 -23.41 7.22
N LYS A 93 4.88 -23.97 8.43
CA LYS A 93 4.28 -23.28 9.58
C LYS A 93 5.12 -22.06 9.99
N GLU A 94 6.44 -22.21 10.07
CA GLU A 94 7.35 -21.11 10.38
C GLU A 94 7.36 -20.04 9.29
N LEU A 95 7.24 -20.46 8.02
CA LEU A 95 7.13 -19.55 6.88
C LEU A 95 5.87 -18.69 6.98
N GLU A 96 4.71 -19.31 7.19
CA GLU A 96 3.44 -18.57 7.30
C GLU A 96 3.42 -17.67 8.54
N SER A 97 3.89 -18.15 9.70
CA SER A 97 4.05 -17.33 10.91
C SER A 97 4.92 -16.10 10.65
N LYS A 98 6.05 -16.26 9.94
CA LYS A 98 6.93 -15.14 9.60
C LYS A 98 6.26 -14.15 8.64
N ILE A 99 5.46 -14.64 7.70
CA ILE A 99 4.71 -13.78 6.77
C ILE A 99 3.66 -12.97 7.54
N GLU A 100 2.97 -13.59 8.48
CA GLU A 100 2.00 -12.93 9.38
C GLU A 100 2.69 -11.83 10.18
N ASP A 101 3.82 -12.11 10.83
CA ASP A 101 4.59 -11.10 11.58
C ASP A 101 4.99 -9.90 10.71
N MET A 102 5.43 -10.15 9.47
CA MET A 102 5.82 -9.10 8.53
C MET A 102 4.64 -8.25 8.05
N ILE A 103 3.45 -8.85 7.88
CA ILE A 103 2.24 -8.11 7.53
C ILE A 103 1.81 -7.24 8.72
N GLU A 104 1.89 -7.78 9.93
CA GLU A 104 1.53 -7.06 11.13
C GLU A 104 2.47 -5.87 11.37
N GLU A 105 3.77 -6.02 11.12
CA GLU A 105 4.73 -4.90 11.15
C GLU A 105 4.31 -3.78 10.19
N VAL A 106 3.91 -4.10 8.96
CA VAL A 106 3.44 -3.11 7.98
C VAL A 106 2.16 -2.41 8.47
N LYS A 107 1.21 -3.15 9.04
CA LYS A 107 -0.03 -2.58 9.57
C LYS A 107 0.24 -1.64 10.74
N THR A 108 1.11 -2.03 11.68
CA THR A 108 1.52 -1.19 12.81
C THR A 108 2.11 0.14 12.33
N LYS A 109 3.08 0.08 11.40
CA LYS A 109 3.67 1.30 10.82
C LYS A 109 2.65 2.16 10.07
N MET A 110 1.67 1.55 9.41
CA MET A 110 0.58 2.28 8.76
C MET A 110 -0.34 2.95 9.79
N GLY A 111 -0.61 2.29 10.91
CA GLY A 111 -1.35 2.85 12.04
C GLY A 111 -0.66 4.08 12.61
N GLU A 112 0.64 3.98 12.90
CA GLU A 112 1.45 5.12 13.37
C GLU A 112 1.41 6.31 12.39
N LEU A 113 1.49 6.02 11.08
CA LEU A 113 1.37 7.05 10.04
C LEU A 113 -0.03 7.69 10.01
N PHE A 114 -1.08 6.87 10.15
CA PHE A 114 -2.46 7.33 10.16
C PHE A 114 -2.77 8.18 11.39
N ASP A 115 -2.30 7.79 12.57
CA ASP A 115 -2.45 8.56 13.80
C ASP A 115 -1.76 9.93 13.67
N THR A 116 -0.52 9.93 13.15
CA THR A 116 0.22 11.17 12.86
C THR A 116 -0.52 12.07 11.88
N TYR A 117 -1.13 11.48 10.85
CA TYR A 117 -1.94 12.21 9.87
C TYR A 117 -3.19 12.82 10.52
N LYS A 118 -3.90 12.04 11.33
CA LYS A 118 -5.11 12.46 12.03
C LYS A 118 -4.83 13.62 12.99
N GLU A 119 -3.79 13.52 13.81
CA GLU A 119 -3.36 14.60 14.72
C GLU A 119 -3.10 15.91 13.97
N ARG A 120 -2.43 15.85 12.81
CA ARG A 120 -2.18 17.03 11.98
C ARG A 120 -3.44 17.58 11.34
N PHE A 121 -4.30 16.70 10.84
CA PHE A 121 -5.54 17.10 10.18
C PHE A 121 -6.49 17.79 11.18
N ASP A 122 -6.68 17.20 12.36
CA ASP A 122 -7.52 17.73 13.44
C ASP A 122 -6.98 19.06 13.97
N PHE A 123 -5.66 19.23 14.03
CA PHE A 123 -5.02 20.50 14.36
C PHE A 123 -5.30 21.59 13.31
N LEU A 124 -5.29 21.25 12.02
CA LEU A 124 -5.54 22.21 10.94
C LEU A 124 -7.02 22.64 10.89
N THR A 125 -7.95 21.71 11.05
CA THR A 125 -9.39 22.00 11.07
C THR A 125 -9.77 22.84 12.29
N SER A 126 -9.17 22.59 13.45
CA SER A 126 -9.37 23.40 14.67
C SER A 126 -8.84 24.83 14.53
N ASN A 127 -7.77 25.05 13.76
CA ASN A 127 -7.19 26.38 13.54
C ASN A 127 -7.85 27.19 12.40
N LEU A 128 -8.53 26.52 11.46
CA LEU A 128 -9.29 27.17 10.39
C LEU A 128 -10.71 27.61 10.84
N GLY A 129 -11.16 27.20 12.03
CA GLY A 129 -12.48 27.51 12.59
C GLY A 129 -12.66 28.93 13.18
N MET A 130 -11.80 29.90 12.84
CA MET A 130 -11.97 31.29 13.28
C MET A 130 -11.39 32.28 12.26
N GLY A 131 -12.01 32.38 11.08
CA GLY A 131 -11.68 33.36 10.06
C GLY A 131 -12.92 33.79 9.30
N GLU A 132 -13.32 35.05 9.49
CA GLU A 132 -14.53 35.66 8.92
C GLU A 132 -14.61 35.55 7.39
N HIS A 133 -15.86 35.35 6.96
CA HIS A 133 -16.39 35.52 5.62
C HIS A 133 -15.88 36.83 4.97
N LYS A 134 -15.05 36.74 3.93
CA LYS A 134 -14.98 37.74 2.87
C LYS A 134 -14.92 37.05 1.52
N GLU A 135 -16.03 37.18 0.79
CA GLU A 135 -16.11 36.91 -0.64
C GLU A 135 -14.98 37.64 -1.38
N SER A 136 -14.35 36.94 -2.31
CA SER A 136 -13.70 37.57 -3.46
C SER A 136 -14.04 36.76 -4.71
N GLU A 137 -14.48 37.48 -5.73
CA GLU A 137 -15.06 37.00 -6.97
C GLU A 137 -14.06 36.25 -7.87
N ASP A 138 -14.61 35.19 -8.49
CA ASP A 138 -14.33 34.63 -9.82
C ASP A 138 -13.01 33.88 -10.14
N THR A 139 -13.07 32.55 -10.16
CA THR A 139 -13.26 31.78 -11.42
C THR A 139 -13.58 30.30 -11.14
N SER A 140 -14.81 29.90 -11.48
CA SER A 140 -15.30 28.52 -11.42
C SER A 140 -14.59 27.58 -12.41
N PRO A 141 -14.31 26.33 -12.01
CA PRO A 141 -14.87 25.20 -12.73
C PRO A 141 -15.79 24.41 -11.80
N ASN A 142 -17.07 24.38 -12.16
CA ASN A 142 -18.15 23.69 -11.45
C ASN A 142 -17.76 22.28 -11.01
N HIS A 143 -17.55 22.08 -9.71
CA HIS A 143 -17.76 20.80 -9.06
C HIS A 143 -18.67 21.07 -7.87
N GLY A 144 -19.91 20.59 -7.98
CA GLY A 144 -21.00 20.96 -7.07
C GLY A 144 -20.68 20.64 -5.61
N ASP A 145 -21.30 21.41 -4.72
CA ASP A 145 -21.44 21.10 -3.30
C ASP A 145 -21.85 19.64 -3.15
N ASN A 146 -20.89 18.79 -2.78
CA ASN A 146 -21.15 17.38 -2.52
C ASN A 146 -21.73 17.28 -1.10
N ASP A 147 -23.02 17.55 -0.96
CA ASP A 147 -23.78 17.42 0.29
C ASP A 147 -23.53 16.07 0.98
N PHE A 148 -23.28 15.01 0.20
CA PHE A 148 -22.93 13.69 0.69
C PHE A 148 -21.60 13.65 1.48
N LEU A 149 -20.54 14.30 0.99
CA LEU A 149 -19.26 14.35 1.70
C LEU A 149 -19.38 15.21 2.95
N ASN A 150 -20.14 16.30 2.86
CA ASN A 150 -20.37 17.17 4.00
C ASN A 150 -21.17 16.45 5.10
N ASP A 151 -22.18 15.66 4.73
CA ASP A 151 -22.92 14.80 5.68
C ASP A 151 -21.99 13.73 6.29
N TYR A 152 -21.18 13.05 5.47
CA TYR A 152 -20.20 12.05 5.93
C TYR A 152 -19.24 12.59 7.00
N TYR A 153 -18.67 13.78 6.81
CA TYR A 153 -17.76 14.39 7.79
C TYR A 153 -18.46 14.85 9.09
N ASN A 154 -19.79 15.08 9.05
CA ASN A 154 -20.56 15.57 10.19
C ASN A 154 -21.24 14.45 11.00
N VAL A 155 -21.24 13.20 10.53
CA VAL A 155 -21.91 12.06 11.19
C VAL A 155 -21.21 11.59 12.47
N ASP A 156 -19.89 11.79 12.61
CA ASP A 156 -19.11 11.22 13.74
C ASP A 156 -18.90 12.16 14.94
N ALA A 157 -19.55 13.33 14.99
CA ALA A 157 -19.40 14.24 16.13
C ALA A 157 -20.15 13.80 17.40
N THR A 158 -20.89 12.69 17.39
CA THR A 158 -21.57 12.17 18.59
C THR A 158 -21.54 10.66 18.71
N SER A 159 -21.07 10.18 19.86
CA SER A 159 -21.23 8.84 20.45
C SER A 159 -20.10 7.80 20.23
N SER A 160 -19.08 7.91 21.08
CA SER A 160 -18.54 6.82 21.93
C SER A 160 -19.18 5.42 21.74
N TYR A 161 -18.44 4.50 21.11
CA TYR A 161 -17.96 3.19 21.59
C TYR A 161 -17.53 2.35 20.38
N GLU A 162 -16.40 2.69 19.76
CA GLU A 162 -15.66 1.72 18.95
C GLU A 162 -14.18 1.86 19.30
N THR A 163 -13.58 0.79 19.83
CA THR A 163 -12.13 0.67 20.03
C THR A 163 -11.40 0.41 18.71
N GLU A 164 -12.11 0.37 17.58
CA GLU A 164 -11.56 0.13 16.25
C GLU A 164 -11.42 1.46 15.51
N THR A 165 -10.23 1.73 14.98
CA THR A 165 -10.00 2.91 14.15
C THR A 165 -10.64 2.73 12.76
N GLU A 166 -10.86 3.83 12.02
CA GLU A 166 -11.29 3.77 10.62
C GLU A 166 -10.34 2.90 9.78
N LEU A 167 -9.02 3.02 10.03
CA LEU A 167 -8.02 2.18 9.40
C LEU A 167 -8.24 0.69 9.74
N ASP A 168 -8.48 0.35 11.00
CA ASP A 168 -8.74 -1.05 11.40
C ASP A 168 -9.96 -1.62 10.68
N ARG A 169 -11.03 -0.83 10.59
CA ARG A 169 -12.24 -1.19 9.85
C ARG A 169 -11.91 -1.46 8.38
N TYR A 170 -11.21 -0.53 7.73
CA TYR A 170 -10.79 -0.69 6.33
C TYR A 170 -9.91 -1.93 6.12
N LEU A 171 -8.97 -2.21 7.02
CA LEU A 171 -8.06 -3.36 6.89
C LEU A 171 -8.77 -4.72 7.04
N LYS A 172 -9.90 -4.76 7.74
CA LYS A 172 -10.74 -5.96 7.91
C LYS A 172 -11.67 -6.23 6.73
N GLU A 173 -11.98 -5.21 5.94
CA GLU A 173 -12.84 -5.37 4.78
C GLU A 173 -12.25 -6.36 3.76
N PRO A 174 -13.10 -7.18 3.12
CA PRO A 174 -12.65 -8.05 2.05
C PRO A 174 -12.09 -7.23 0.88
N LYS A 175 -11.16 -7.82 0.13
CA LYS A 175 -10.69 -7.20 -1.11
C LYS A 175 -11.84 -7.09 -2.13
N VAL A 176 -11.83 -6.05 -2.93
CA VAL A 176 -12.77 -5.84 -4.03
C VAL A 176 -12.37 -6.74 -5.20
N GLU A 177 -13.30 -7.59 -5.65
CA GLU A 177 -13.12 -8.42 -6.84
C GLU A 177 -13.58 -7.66 -8.10
N LEU A 178 -12.62 -7.34 -8.97
CA LEU A 178 -12.92 -6.74 -10.27
C LEU A 178 -13.06 -7.80 -11.35
N ARG A 179 -14.06 -7.67 -12.22
CA ARG A 179 -14.12 -8.48 -13.44
C ARG A 179 -13.00 -8.06 -14.39
N LYS A 180 -12.53 -9.00 -15.21
CA LYS A 180 -11.49 -8.75 -16.21
C LYS A 180 -11.90 -7.58 -17.12
N GLY A 181 -11.17 -6.46 -17.05
CA GLY A 181 -11.44 -5.23 -17.81
C GLY A 181 -12.12 -4.11 -17.02
N GLN A 182 -12.50 -4.33 -15.76
CA GLN A 182 -12.95 -3.25 -14.87
C GLN A 182 -11.74 -2.60 -14.18
N SER A 183 -11.72 -1.27 -14.15
CA SER A 183 -10.82 -0.49 -13.31
C SER A 183 -11.63 0.20 -12.23
N LEU A 184 -11.10 0.24 -11.01
CA LEU A 184 -11.55 1.24 -10.05
C LEU A 184 -10.93 2.56 -10.46
N ASP A 185 -11.74 3.61 -10.50
CA ASP A 185 -11.20 4.97 -10.48
C ASP A 185 -10.73 5.23 -9.06
N ILE A 186 -9.46 4.93 -8.83
CA ILE A 186 -8.74 5.38 -7.64
C ILE A 186 -8.36 6.82 -7.96
N LEU A 187 -8.94 7.76 -7.19
CA LEU A 187 -8.87 9.22 -7.31
C LEU A 187 -7.59 9.76 -7.95
#